data_AF-A0A962Y6F1-F1
#
_entry.id   AF-A0A962Y6F1-F1
#
_cell.length_a   1.000
_cell.length_b   1.000
_cell.length_c   1.000
_cell.angle_alpha   90.00
_cell.angle_beta   90.00
_cell.angle_gamma   90.00
#
_symmetry.space_group_name_H-M   'P 1'
#
loop_
_entity.id
_entity.type
_entity.pdbx_description
1 polymer ?
#
loop_
_entity_poly.entity_id
_entity_poly.type
_entity_poly.pdbx_seq_one_letter_code
_entity_poly.pdbx_strand_id
1 'polypeptide(L)'
;MAGSDLLSQDEIDALLHGVDSGDVETASDEVLDPTQARNYDFASQDRIVRGRLPTLEMINERFARYFRTSLFNMLRRSADISVSGVQMLKF
;
A
#
# COMPACT_ATOMS: atom_id res chain seq x y z
N MET A 1 7.54 -16.88 22.27
CA MET A 1 6.97 -15.89 23.20
C MET A 1 6.89 -14.57 22.45
N ALA A 2 5.69 -14.18 22.02
CA ALA A 2 5.43 -12.87 21.42
C ALA A 2 3.95 -12.56 21.71
N GLY A 3 3.70 -12.14 22.95
CA GLY A 3 2.37 -11.87 23.48
C GLY A 3 2.52 -10.82 24.57
N SER A 4 2.83 -9.61 24.16
CA SER A 4 2.97 -8.46 25.06
C SER A 4 2.76 -7.18 24.27
N ASP A 5 1.55 -7.03 23.76
CA ASP A 5 0.90 -5.72 23.63
C ASP A 5 -0.62 -5.90 23.67
N LEU A 6 -1.08 -6.79 24.54
CA LEU A 6 -2.49 -6.92 24.89
C LEU A 6 -2.73 -5.93 26.02
N LEU A 7 -3.51 -4.89 25.71
CA LEU A 7 -4.12 -4.03 26.71
C LEU A 7 -4.76 -4.90 27.79
N SER A 8 -4.62 -4.48 29.05
CA SER A 8 -5.37 -5.10 30.14
C SER A 8 -6.86 -4.89 29.92
N GLN A 9 -7.69 -5.77 30.50
CA GLN A 9 -9.15 -5.67 30.35
C GLN A 9 -9.68 -4.32 30.85
N ASP A 10 -9.07 -3.75 31.89
CA ASP A 10 -9.43 -2.43 32.41
C ASP A 10 -9.13 -1.31 31.40
N GLU A 11 -8.03 -1.41 30.64
CA GLU A 11 -7.71 -0.47 29.57
C GLU A 11 -8.63 -0.64 28.36
N ILE A 12 -9.04 -1.88 28.04
CA ILE A 12 -10.02 -2.15 26.99
C ILE A 12 -11.37 -1.53 27.36
N ASP A 13 -11.83 -1.71 28.59
CA ASP A 13 -13.10 -1.16 29.06
C ASP A 13 -13.06 0.37 29.09
N ALA A 14 -11.95 0.97 29.53
CA ALA A 14 -11.77 2.43 29.50
C ALA A 14 -11.83 2.99 28.06
N LEU A 15 -11.21 2.30 27.10
CA LEU A 15 -11.26 2.68 25.68
C LEU A 15 -12.66 2.48 25.09
N LEU A 16 -13.34 1.38 25.43
CA LEU A 16 -14.69 1.09 24.95
C LEU A 16 -15.68 2.15 25.44
N HIS A 17 -15.57 2.53 26.72
CA HIS A 17 -16.40 3.57 27.32
C HIS A 17 -16.07 4.96 26.77
N GLY A 18 -14.79 5.28 26.51
CA GLY A 18 -14.39 6.53 25.86
C GLY A 18 -14.92 6.66 24.43
N VAL A 19 -15.01 5.55 23.68
CA VAL A 19 -15.61 5.51 22.34
C VAL A 19 -17.13 5.67 22.39
N ASP A 20 -17.81 5.00 23.33
CA ASP A 20 -19.28 5.08 23.47
C ASP A 20 -19.76 6.44 24.02
N SER A 21 -18.99 7.03 24.93
CA SER A 21 -19.25 8.37 25.49
C SER A 21 -18.90 9.53 24.55
N GLY A 22 -18.18 9.25 23.46
CA GLY A 22 -17.74 10.26 22.50
C GLY A 22 -16.59 11.15 23.00
N ASP A 23 -15.97 10.81 24.14
CA ASP A 23 -14.79 11.50 24.68
C ASP A 23 -13.52 11.24 23.86
N VAL A 24 -13.55 10.23 22.97
CA VAL A 24 -12.46 9.91 22.05
C VAL A 24 -12.82 10.39 20.65
N GLU A 25 -11.99 11.25 20.07
CA GLU A 25 -12.06 11.63 18.65
C GLU A 25 -11.87 10.38 17.78
N THR A 26 -12.97 9.69 17.46
CA THR A 26 -13.00 8.73 16.36
C THR A 26 -12.85 9.53 15.08
N ALA A 27 -12.03 9.05 14.13
CA ALA A 27 -11.92 9.67 12.82
C ALA A 27 -13.33 9.83 12.29
N SER A 28 -13.78 11.07 12.21
CA SER A 28 -15.16 11.42 11.93
C SER A 28 -15.62 10.65 10.70
N ASP A 29 -16.76 9.97 10.81
CA ASP A 29 -17.59 9.56 9.68
C ASP A 29 -18.13 10.84 9.01
N GLU A 30 -17.24 11.73 8.58
CA GLU A 30 -17.56 12.76 7.62
C GLU A 30 -18.08 12.03 6.40
N VAL A 31 -19.39 12.10 6.18
CA VAL A 31 -20.02 11.68 4.94
C VAL A 31 -19.35 12.48 3.83
N LEU A 32 -18.40 11.83 3.17
CA LEU A 32 -17.52 12.45 2.18
C LEU A 32 -18.36 12.84 0.97
N ASP A 33 -18.43 14.15 0.66
CA ASP A 33 -19.09 14.62 -0.54
C ASP A 33 -18.36 14.06 -1.77
N PRO A 34 -19.01 13.23 -2.61
CA PRO A 34 -18.37 12.60 -3.76
C PRO A 34 -17.95 13.60 -4.86
N THR A 35 -18.38 14.86 -4.76
CA THR A 35 -18.06 15.91 -5.74
C THR A 35 -16.85 16.76 -5.35
N GLN A 36 -16.32 16.62 -4.13
CA GLN A 36 -15.22 17.45 -3.65
C GLN A 36 -13.86 16.79 -3.92
N ALA A 37 -13.04 17.41 -4.78
CA ALA A 37 -11.68 16.97 -5.02
C ALA A 37 -10.81 17.20 -3.77
N ARG A 38 -10.19 16.13 -3.25
CA ARG A 38 -9.27 16.21 -2.11
C ARG A 38 -7.83 16.18 -2.58
N ASN A 39 -7.01 17.05 -1.98
CA ASN A 39 -5.57 16.95 -2.13
C ASN A 39 -5.10 15.64 -1.48
N TYR A 40 -4.55 14.76 -2.31
CA TYR A 40 -4.04 13.47 -1.89
C TYR A 40 -2.52 13.54 -1.82
N ASP A 41 -1.98 13.44 -0.62
CA ASP A 41 -0.54 13.36 -0.41
C ASP A 41 -0.08 11.89 -0.43
N PHE A 42 0.63 11.53 -1.48
CA PHE A 42 1.22 10.20 -1.66
C PHE A 42 2.28 9.84 -0.61
N ALA A 43 2.82 10.82 0.13
CA ALA A 43 3.74 10.58 1.24
C ALA A 43 3.01 10.27 2.57
N SER A 44 1.77 10.74 2.73
CA SER A 44 1.01 10.64 3.99
C SER A 44 0.48 9.23 4.29
N GLN A 45 0.21 8.43 3.26
CA GLN A 45 -0.30 7.07 3.39
C GLN A 45 0.78 6.02 3.11
N ASP A 46 1.74 5.93 4.04
CA ASP A 46 2.81 4.93 4.03
C ASP A 46 2.26 3.48 4.01
N ARG A 47 0.96 3.25 4.26
CA ARG A 47 0.33 1.91 4.30
C ARG A 47 -0.52 1.56 3.07
N ILE A 48 -1.13 2.52 2.37
CA ILE A 48 -2.05 2.22 1.24
C ILE A 48 -1.28 2.05 -0.07
N VAL A 49 -0.22 2.82 -0.31
CA VAL A 49 0.65 2.65 -1.50
C VAL A 49 1.57 1.42 -1.36
N ARG A 50 1.77 0.91 -0.13
CA ARG A 50 2.47 -0.36 0.14
C ARG A 50 1.65 -1.61 -0.18
N GLY A 51 0.37 -1.48 -0.49
CA GLY A 51 -0.43 -2.55 -1.10
C GLY A 51 -0.02 -2.71 -2.56
N ARG A 52 1.09 -3.44 -2.80
CA ARG A 52 1.59 -3.97 -4.09
C ARG A 52 0.86 -3.39 -5.29
N LEU A 53 1.41 -2.37 -5.96
CA LEU A 53 0.82 -1.74 -7.15
C LEU A 53 0.62 -2.80 -8.26
N PRO A 54 -0.53 -3.49 -8.31
CA PRO A 54 -0.61 -4.78 -8.99
C PRO A 54 -0.66 -4.59 -10.50
N THR A 55 -1.25 -3.48 -10.92
CA THR A 55 -1.23 -3.01 -12.31
C THR A 55 0.19 -2.67 -12.77
N LEU A 56 1.01 -2.07 -11.91
CA LEU A 56 2.38 -1.71 -12.25
C LEU A 56 3.29 -2.95 -12.33
N GLU A 57 3.08 -3.91 -11.43
CA GLU A 57 3.71 -5.24 -11.51
C GLU A 57 3.33 -5.94 -12.84
N MET A 58 2.03 -5.95 -13.20
CA MET A 58 1.55 -6.53 -14.45
C MET A 58 2.15 -5.84 -15.70
N ILE A 59 2.26 -4.51 -15.67
CA ILE A 59 2.88 -3.74 -16.76
C ILE A 59 4.36 -4.13 -16.89
N ASN A 60 5.10 -4.18 -15.78
CA ASN A 60 6.52 -4.57 -15.79
C ASN A 60 6.74 -5.99 -16.29
N GLU A 61 5.88 -6.94 -15.91
CA GLU A 61 5.95 -8.31 -16.39
C GLU A 61 5.70 -8.40 -17.91
N ARG A 62 4.71 -7.67 -18.42
CA ARG A 62 4.46 -7.55 -19.88
C ARG A 62 5.63 -6.91 -20.60
N PHE A 63 6.19 -5.82 -20.06
CA PHE A 63 7.35 -5.15 -20.61
C PHE A 63 8.54 -6.10 -20.72
N ALA A 64 8.87 -6.83 -19.64
CA ALA A 64 10.00 -7.77 -19.64
C ALA A 64 9.84 -8.87 -20.71
N ARG A 65 8.62 -9.39 -20.90
CA ARG A 65 8.34 -10.37 -21.97
C ARG A 65 8.59 -9.81 -23.37
N TYR A 66 8.07 -8.61 -23.67
CA TYR A 66 8.27 -8.00 -24.98
C TYR A 66 9.72 -7.58 -25.20
N PHE A 67 10.37 -7.08 -24.16
CA PHE A 67 11.77 -6.68 -24.21
C PHE A 67 12.69 -7.88 -24.50
N ARG A 68 12.42 -9.04 -23.91
CA ARG A 68 13.14 -10.29 -24.22
C ARG A 68 13.03 -10.67 -25.69
N THR A 69 11.82 -10.65 -26.25
CA THR A 69 11.60 -10.95 -27.68
C THR A 69 12.28 -9.92 -28.58
N SER A 70 12.21 -8.64 -28.23
CA SER A 70 12.88 -7.55 -28.96
C SER A 70 14.40 -7.75 -28.98
N LEU A 71 15.01 -8.03 -27.83
CA LEU A 71 16.45 -8.31 -27.72
C LEU A 71 16.85 -9.55 -28.52
N PHE A 72 16.07 -10.62 -28.49
CA PHE A 72 16.34 -11.82 -29.29
C PHE A 72 16.33 -11.51 -30.79
N ASN A 73 15.34 -10.75 -31.27
CA ASN A 73 15.23 -10.38 -32.67
C ASN A 73 16.40 -9.49 -33.14
N MET A 74 16.89 -8.61 -32.26
CA MET A 74 17.99 -7.71 -32.54
C MET A 74 19.36 -8.42 -32.48
N LEU A 75 19.63 -9.14 -31.39
CA LEU A 75 20.95 -9.70 -31.09
C LEU A 75 21.12 -11.14 -31.59
N ARG A 76 20.03 -11.80 -32.01
CA ARG A 76 19.99 -13.22 -32.39
C ARG A 76 20.57 -14.14 -31.32
N ARG A 77 20.45 -13.74 -30.06
CA ARG A 77 20.89 -14.47 -28.87
C ARG A 77 19.80 -14.43 -27.80
N SER A 78 19.63 -15.53 -27.08
CA SER A 78 18.73 -15.59 -25.93
C SER A 78 19.26 -14.70 -24.80
N ALA A 79 18.39 -13.88 -24.24
CA ALA A 79 18.65 -13.10 -23.04
C ALA A 79 17.74 -13.59 -21.91
N ASP A 80 18.32 -13.86 -20.74
CA ASP A 80 17.54 -14.09 -19.53
C ASP A 80 17.20 -12.75 -18.89
N ILE A 81 15.92 -12.54 -18.58
CA ILE A 81 15.38 -11.27 -18.10
C ILE A 81 14.35 -11.58 -17.02
N SER A 82 14.63 -11.13 -15.79
CA SER A 82 13.75 -11.29 -14.64
C SER A 82 13.31 -9.93 -14.12
N VAL A 83 12.06 -9.81 -13.67
CA VAL A 83 11.57 -8.62 -12.98
C VAL A 83 11.88 -8.77 -11.49
N SER A 84 12.57 -7.79 -10.91
CA SER A 84 12.80 -7.70 -9.46
C SER A 84 11.66 -6.94 -8.77
N GLY A 85 11.51 -7.13 -7.47
CA GLY A 85 10.51 -6.44 -6.66
C GLY A 85 10.66 -4.92 -6.70
N VAL A 86 9.54 -4.20 -6.65
CA VAL A 86 9.51 -2.74 -6.63
C VAL A 86 10.02 -2.23 -5.29
N GLN A 87 10.95 -1.27 -5.31
CA GLN A 87 11.45 -0.58 -4.12
C GLN A 87 11.02 0.89 -4.14
N MET A 88 10.55 1.38 -2.99
CA MET A 88 10.25 2.80 -2.79
C MET A 88 11.51 3.51 -2.33
N LEU A 89 11.95 4.51 -3.09
CA LEU A 89 12.94 5.48 -2.65
C LEU A 89 12.20 6.65 -2.00
N LYS A 90 12.46 6.89 -0.71
CA LYS A 90 12.01 8.11 -0.04
C LYS A 90 13.01 9.23 -0.35
N PHE A 91 12.50 10.43 -0.64
CA PHE A 91 13.29 11.65 -0.81
C PHE A 91 13.40 12.41 0.51
#